data_AF-A0AAU3TVE4-F1
#
_entry.id   AF-A0AAU3TVE4-F1
#
_cell.length_a   1.000
_cell.length_b   1.000
_cell.length_c   1.000
_cell.angle_alpha   90.00
_cell.angle_beta   90.00
_cell.angle_gamma   90.00
#
_symmetry.space_group_name_H-M   'P 1'
#
loop_
_entity.id
_entity.type
_entity.pdbx_description
1 polymer ?
#
loop_
_entity_poly.entity_id
_entity_poly.type
_entity_poly.pdbx_seq_one_letter_code
_entity_poly.pdbx_strand_id
1 'polypeptide(L)'
;MTRPAMRICTRCQRITNEPVLVHEVHAATGPGFNVYACPPCAAHYPPQPDTLELLEAAHRRSRSRLTIRVYRIDTAGIVTADSGKIEILADGQAEPVPHTSGYPPCACPRCSMPR
;
A
#
# COMPACT_ATOMS: atom_id res chain seq x y z
N MET A 1 -36.75 11.81 -19.55
CA MET A 1 -35.52 12.33 -20.18
C MET A 1 -34.47 12.54 -19.09
N THR A 2 -33.42 11.71 -19.06
CA THR A 2 -32.30 11.88 -18.14
C THR A 2 -31.45 13.06 -18.61
N ARG A 3 -31.28 14.09 -17.78
CA ARG A 3 -30.44 15.24 -18.13
C ARG A 3 -28.99 14.76 -18.34
N PRO A 4 -28.28 15.17 -19.42
CA PRO A 4 -26.88 14.80 -19.61
C PRO A 4 -26.07 15.20 -18.39
N ALA A 5 -25.17 14.33 -17.94
CA ALA A 5 -24.27 14.63 -16.85
C ALA A 5 -23.24 15.67 -17.34
N MET A 6 -23.55 16.95 -17.17
CA MET A 6 -22.61 18.02 -17.51
C MET A 6 -21.43 18.00 -16.55
N ARG A 7 -20.21 18.08 -17.09
CA ARG A 7 -18.97 18.19 -16.31
C ARG A 7 -18.06 19.26 -16.90
N ILE A 8 -17.19 19.82 -16.08
CA ILE A 8 -16.10 20.66 -16.55
C ILE A 8 -14.95 19.79 -17.06
N CYS A 9 -14.44 20.08 -18.25
CA CYS A 9 -13.24 19.44 -18.76
C CYS A 9 -12.02 19.98 -17.99
N THR A 10 -11.24 19.10 -17.36
CA THR A 10 -10.07 19.53 -16.57
C THR A 10 -8.91 20.08 -17.40
N ARG A 11 -8.86 19.81 -18.71
CA ARG A 11 -7.82 20.33 -19.61
C ARG A 11 -8.15 21.72 -20.16
N CYS A 12 -9.32 21.88 -20.79
CA CYS A 12 -9.71 23.15 -21.44
C CYS A 12 -10.67 24.01 -20.61
N GLN A 13 -11.11 23.51 -19.44
CA GLN A 13 -11.97 24.20 -18.47
C GLN A 13 -13.37 24.59 -18.98
N ARG A 14 -13.78 24.06 -20.13
CA ARG A 14 -15.14 24.25 -20.67
C ARG A 14 -16.10 23.17 -20.17
N ILE A 15 -17.36 23.53 -20.00
CA ILE A 15 -18.43 22.57 -19.70
C ILE A 15 -18.68 21.70 -20.95
N THR A 16 -18.82 20.39 -20.73
CA THR A 16 -19.18 19.42 -21.76
C THR A 16 -20.39 18.60 -21.29
N ASN A 17 -21.25 18.26 -22.24
CA ASN A 17 -22.36 17.32 -22.10
C ASN A 17 -21.94 15.87 -22.41
N GLU A 18 -20.71 15.65 -22.90
CA GLU A 18 -20.12 14.36 -23.23
C GLU A 18 -18.82 14.14 -22.44
N PRO A 19 -18.90 14.02 -21.10
CA PRO A 19 -17.71 13.86 -20.29
C PRO A 19 -17.09 12.46 -20.45
N VAL A 20 -15.80 12.42 -20.79
CA VAL A 20 -14.99 11.20 -20.79
C VAL A 20 -14.23 11.12 -19.47
N LEU A 21 -14.34 9.99 -18.76
CA LEU A 21 -13.54 9.72 -17.57
C LEU A 21 -12.08 9.49 -17.99
N VAL A 22 -11.15 10.29 -17.45
CA VAL A 22 -9.73 10.22 -17.81
C VAL A 22 -8.82 9.87 -16.65
N HIS A 23 -9.31 9.94 -15.40
CA HIS A 23 -8.60 9.47 -14.21
C HIS A 23 -9.57 9.32 -13.04
N GLU A 24 -9.33 8.32 -12.19
CA GLU A 24 -9.94 8.23 -10.86
C GLU A 24 -8.89 8.60 -9.80
N VAL A 25 -9.21 9.57 -8.94
CA VAL A 25 -8.33 9.97 -7.84
C VAL A 25 -8.74 9.20 -6.60
N HIS A 26 -7.86 8.32 -6.13
CA HIS A 26 -8.00 7.65 -4.85
C HIS A 26 -7.35 8.50 -3.76
N ALA A 27 -8.09 8.78 -2.68
CA ALA A 27 -7.58 9.52 -1.53
C ALA A 27 -7.21 8.56 -0.40
N ALA A 28 -6.10 8.83 0.30
CA ALA A 28 -5.74 8.09 1.51
C ALA A 28 -6.72 8.35 2.67
N THR A 29 -7.37 9.52 2.65
CA THR A 29 -8.39 9.94 3.62
C THR A 29 -9.50 10.69 2.88
N GLY A 30 -10.76 10.34 3.15
CA GLY A 30 -11.93 10.93 2.49
C GLY A 30 -12.29 10.24 1.15
N PRO A 31 -13.36 10.71 0.47
CA PRO A 31 -13.78 10.10 -0.79
C PRO A 31 -12.82 10.44 -1.92
N GLY A 32 -12.55 9.45 -2.77
CA GLY A 32 -11.95 9.68 -4.07
C GLY A 32 -12.89 10.47 -5.00
N PHE A 33 -12.38 10.95 -6.12
CA PHE A 33 -13.18 11.66 -7.11
C PHE A 33 -12.76 11.37 -8.54
N ASN A 34 -13.70 11.53 -9.46
CA ASN A 34 -13.52 11.25 -10.88
C ASN A 34 -13.12 12.51 -11.65
N VAL A 35 -12.11 12.38 -12.51
CA VAL A 35 -11.59 13.44 -13.37
C VAL A 35 -12.11 13.24 -14.78
N TYR A 36 -12.74 14.28 -15.33
CA TYR A 36 -13.34 14.24 -16.66
C TYR A 36 -12.65 15.19 -17.65
N ALA A 37 -12.71 14.84 -18.93
CA ALA A 37 -12.31 15.67 -20.05
C ALA A 37 -13.38 15.64 -21.16
N CYS A 38 -13.39 16.65 -22.04
CA CYS A 38 -14.19 16.58 -23.27
C CYS A 38 -13.51 15.64 -24.30
N PRO A 39 -14.24 15.09 -25.28
CA PRO A 39 -13.70 14.09 -26.20
C PRO A 39 -12.42 14.53 -26.95
N PRO A 40 -12.30 15.78 -27.46
CA PRO A 40 -11.05 16.24 -28.09
C PRO A 40 -9.85 16.30 -27.12
N CYS A 41 -10.11 16.55 -25.84
CA CYS A 41 -9.07 16.62 -24.83
C CYS A 41 -8.69 15.24 -24.28
N ALA A 42 -9.61 14.27 -24.29
CA ALA A 42 -9.41 12.94 -23.72
C ALA A 42 -8.22 12.19 -24.34
N ALA A 43 -8.01 12.33 -25.66
CA ALA A 43 -6.90 11.69 -26.38
C ALA A 43 -5.49 12.12 -25.91
N HIS A 44 -5.38 13.20 -25.13
CA HIS A 44 -4.11 13.66 -24.59
C HIS A 44 -3.77 13.07 -23.22
N TYR A 45 -4.69 12.31 -22.62
CA TYR A 45 -4.42 11.59 -21.38
C TYR A 45 -3.85 10.22 -21.70
N PRO A 46 -2.93 9.70 -20.86
CA PRO A 46 -2.48 8.32 -21.00
C PRO A 46 -3.68 7.37 -20.85
N PRO A 47 -3.66 6.21 -21.53
CA PRO A 47 -4.67 5.18 -21.30
C PRO A 47 -4.67 4.79 -19.82
N GLN A 48 -5.87 4.54 -19.27
CA GLN A 48 -5.97 4.05 -17.90
C GLN A 48 -5.23 2.71 -17.80
N PRO A 49 -4.32 2.56 -16.83
CA PRO A 49 -3.61 1.30 -16.64
C PRO A 49 -4.61 0.21 -16.28
N ASP A 50 -4.42 -0.98 -16.85
CA ASP A 50 -5.21 -2.15 -16.48
C ASP A 50 -4.94 -2.51 -15.02
N THR A 51 -6.01 -2.67 -14.25
CA THR A 51 -5.92 -3.01 -12.81
C THR A 51 -5.25 -4.36 -12.59
N LEU A 52 -5.45 -5.33 -13.49
CA LEU A 52 -4.79 -6.63 -13.43
C LEU A 52 -3.29 -6.50 -13.66
N GLU A 53 -2.86 -5.72 -14.66
CA GLU A 53 -1.45 -5.49 -14.92
C GLU A 53 -0.74 -4.79 -13.75
N LEU A 54 -1.43 -3.84 -13.09
CA LEU A 54 -0.93 -3.18 -11.89
C LEU A 54 -0.79 -4.14 -10.71
N LEU A 55 -1.78 -5.01 -10.50
CA LEU A 55 -1.75 -6.05 -9.46
C LEU A 55 -0.61 -7.03 -9.70
N GLU A 56 -0.44 -7.49 -10.94
CA GLU A 56 0.68 -8.37 -11.30
C GLU A 56 2.03 -7.69 -11.12
N ALA A 57 2.17 -6.42 -11.50
CA ALA A 57 3.40 -5.67 -11.28
C ALA A 57 3.69 -5.49 -9.77
N ALA A 58 2.66 -5.23 -8.97
CA ALA A 58 2.78 -5.17 -7.51
C ALA A 58 3.16 -6.54 -6.93
N HIS A 59 2.58 -7.63 -7.43
CA HIS A 59 2.92 -8.99 -7.03
C HIS A 59 4.38 -9.35 -7.40
N ARG A 60 4.83 -8.97 -8.60
CA ARG A 60 6.24 -9.13 -9.00
C ARG A 60 7.19 -8.36 -8.08
N ARG A 61 6.79 -7.18 -7.60
CA ARG A 61 7.55 -6.41 -6.58
C ARG A 61 7.45 -7.03 -5.19
N SER A 62 6.33 -7.62 -4.81
CA SER A 62 6.15 -8.27 -3.51
C SER A 62 6.85 -9.62 -3.40
N ARG A 63 7.32 -10.21 -4.50
CA ARG A 63 8.32 -11.29 -4.47
C ARG A 63 9.68 -10.86 -3.90
N SER A 64 9.77 -9.64 -3.37
CA SER A 64 10.87 -9.18 -2.53
C SER A 64 11.03 -10.08 -1.31
N ARG A 65 12.17 -10.77 -1.25
CA ARG A 65 12.57 -11.58 -0.09
C ARG A 65 13.16 -10.67 0.98
N LEU A 66 12.48 -10.51 2.11
CA LEU A 66 12.99 -9.75 3.24
C LEU A 66 13.78 -10.68 4.16
N THR A 67 15.00 -10.27 4.53
CA THR A 67 15.84 -11.02 5.46
C THR A 67 15.93 -10.27 6.78
N ILE A 68 15.44 -10.87 7.85
CA ILE A 68 15.70 -10.40 9.22
C ILE A 68 16.81 -11.24 9.82
N ARG A 69 17.81 -10.60 10.44
CA ARG A 69 18.79 -11.28 11.30
C ARG A 69 18.47 -10.95 12.75
N VAL A 70 18.39 -11.97 13.59
CA VAL A 70 18.04 -11.81 15.01
C VAL A 70 19.28 -12.02 15.85
N TYR A 71 19.69 -10.98 16.57
CA TYR A 71 20.83 -11.03 17.48
C TYR A 71 20.35 -10.89 18.92
N ARG A 72 21.01 -11.61 19.83
CA ARG A 72 20.96 -11.30 21.26
C ARG A 72 22.10 -10.35 21.60
N ILE A 73 21.79 -9.27 22.30
CA ILE A 73 22.76 -8.28 22.75
C ILE A 73 22.80 -8.22 24.28
N ASP A 74 23.94 -7.78 24.83
CA ASP A 74 24.06 -7.44 26.25
C ASP A 74 23.63 -5.99 26.53
N THR A 75 23.77 -5.56 27.79
CA THR A 75 23.43 -4.20 28.22
C THR A 75 24.35 -3.11 27.65
N ALA A 76 25.50 -3.47 27.10
CA ALA A 76 26.41 -2.57 26.39
C ALA A 76 26.14 -2.53 24.88
N GLY A 77 25.18 -3.32 24.39
CA GLY A 77 24.85 -3.44 22.97
C GLY A 77 25.75 -4.40 22.19
N ILE A 78 26.59 -5.19 22.87
CA ILE A 78 27.46 -6.17 22.23
C ILE A 78 26.66 -7.42 21.88
N VAL A 79 26.80 -7.90 20.65
CA VAL A 79 26.16 -9.15 20.19
C VAL A 79 26.79 -10.33 20.91
N THR A 80 25.97 -11.04 21.68
CA THR A 80 26.37 -12.21 22.48
C THR A 80 25.92 -13.53 21.86
N ALA A 81 24.93 -13.50 20.95
CA ALA A 81 24.53 -14.65 20.14
C ALA A 81 23.86 -14.22 18.83
N ASP A 82 24.05 -15.00 17.77
CA ASP A 82 23.30 -14.91 16.53
C ASP A 82 22.24 -16.02 16.52
N SER A 83 20.97 -15.63 16.57
CA SER A 83 19.82 -16.54 16.59
C SER A 83 19.40 -16.96 15.18
N GLY A 84 20.14 -16.55 14.15
CA GLY A 84 19.95 -16.97 12.76
C GLY A 84 19.19 -15.98 11.88
N LYS A 85 18.97 -16.42 10.65
CA LYS A 85 18.35 -15.66 9.56
C LYS A 85 16.89 -16.07 9.39
N ILE A 86 15.99 -15.12 9.49
CA ILE A 86 14.57 -15.30 9.15
C ILE A 86 14.35 -14.73 7.75
N GLU A 87 13.91 -15.58 6.82
CA GLU A 87 13.49 -15.17 5.49
C GLU A 87 11.97 -15.00 5.49
N ILE A 88 11.51 -13.79 5.20
CA ILE A 88 10.10 -13.46 5.09
C ILE A 88 9.79 -13.28 3.60
N LEU A 89 8.95 -14.16 3.09
CA LEU A 89 8.37 -14.05 1.76
C LEU A 89 7.03 -13.33 1.89
N ALA A 90 6.83 -12.24 1.16
CA ALA A 90 5.59 -11.45 1.24
C ALA A 90 4.40 -12.12 0.53
N ASP A 91 4.57 -13.33 -0.01
CA ASP A 91 3.52 -14.16 -0.62
C ASP A 91 2.78 -15.05 0.40
N GLY A 92 3.13 -14.98 1.69
CA GLY A 92 2.43 -15.70 2.75
C GLY A 92 2.76 -17.19 2.87
N GLN A 93 3.77 -17.70 2.14
CA GLN A 93 4.27 -19.07 2.28
C GLN A 93 5.48 -19.22 3.22
N ALA A 94 5.91 -18.15 3.89
CA ALA A 94 6.91 -18.25 4.95
C ALA A 94 6.26 -18.73 6.27
N GLU A 95 7.01 -19.47 7.08
CA GLU A 95 6.63 -19.79 8.46
C GLU A 95 6.16 -18.50 9.17
N PRO A 96 5.03 -18.51 9.88
CA PRO A 96 4.49 -17.31 10.50
C PRO A 96 5.54 -16.71 11.44
N VAL A 97 5.77 -15.40 11.29
CA VAL A 97 6.68 -14.67 12.18
C VAL A 97 6.21 -14.90 13.61
N PRO A 98 7.10 -15.23 14.57
CA PRO A 98 6.70 -15.46 15.95
C PRO A 98 5.94 -14.24 16.49
N HIS A 99 4.62 -14.39 16.65
CA HIS A 99 3.78 -13.37 17.26
C HIS A 99 4.00 -13.41 18.78
N THR A 100 4.98 -12.66 19.27
CA THR A 100 5.10 -12.41 20.71
C THR A 100 4.22 -11.20 21.05
N SER A 101 3.16 -11.41 21.83
CA SER A 101 2.21 -10.36 22.26
C SER A 101 2.79 -9.36 23.29
N GLY A 102 4.08 -9.40 23.57
CA GLY A 102 4.76 -8.46 24.45
C GLY A 102 6.14 -8.09 23.91
N TYR A 103 6.35 -6.79 23.66
CA TYR A 103 7.67 -6.24 23.43
C TYR A 103 7.95 -5.07 24.39
N PRO A 104 9.06 -5.12 25.16
CA PRO A 104 9.94 -6.26 25.33
C PRO A 104 9.25 -7.38 26.14
N PRO A 105 9.59 -8.67 25.94
CA PRO A 105 9.20 -9.73 26.86
C PRO A 105 9.99 -9.58 28.17
N CYS A 106 9.67 -8.54 28.94
CA CYS A 106 10.24 -8.33 30.27
C CYS A 106 9.57 -9.29 31.25
N ALA A 107 10.34 -10.22 31.82
CA ALA A 107 9.93 -10.99 33.01
C ALA A 107 10.16 -10.19 34.32
N CYS A 108 10.27 -8.86 34.23
CA CYS A 108 10.55 -8.05 35.42
C CYS A 108 9.29 -7.94 36.30
N PRO A 109 9.45 -7.77 37.63
CA PRO A 109 8.33 -7.71 38.57
C PRO A 109 7.27 -6.64 38.25
N ARG A 110 7.66 -5.59 37.51
CA ARG A 110 6.76 -4.51 37.06
C ARG A 110 5.86 -4.93 35.89
N CYS A 111 6.32 -5.82 35.03
CA CYS A 111 5.57 -6.29 33.85
C CYS A 111 4.67 -7.50 34.17
N SER A 112 4.91 -8.19 35.30
CA SER A 112 4.22 -9.43 35.70
C SER A 112 3.03 -9.24 36.65
N MET A 113 2.63 -8.01 36.98
CA MET A 113 1.45 -7.77 37.82
C MET A 113 0.17 -7.83 36.97
N PRO A 114 -0.79 -8.74 37.24
CA PRO A 114 -2.10 -8.69 36.61
C PRO A 114 -2.83 -7.42 37.08
N ARG A 115 -3.48 -6.71 36.14
CA ARG A 115 -4.47 -5.67 36.47
C ARG A 115 -5.76 -6.32 36.95
#